data_AF-A0A1C6XRL9-F1
#
_entry.id   AF-A0A1C6XRL9-F1
#
_cell.length_a   1.000
_cell.length_b   1.000
_cell.length_c   1.000
_cell.angle_alpha   90.00
_cell.angle_beta   90.00
_cell.angle_gamma   90.00
#
_symmetry.space_group_name_H-M   'P 1'
#
loop_
_entity.id
_entity.type
_entity.pdbx_description
1 polymer ?
#
loop_
_entity_poly.entity_id
_entity_poly.type
_entity_poly.pdbx_seq_one_letter_code
_entity_poly.pdbx_strand_id
1 'polypeptide(L)'
;MENKSSTTIPKPNELAESKLTYEQIEKDRVQLVSKIEELYQDVVEHKLVLEALENVPSDRRCYRMVGDILVERTVGEIKPALIDHKNKVEQIIAECQKKLDEKNIEVSQFLKSAKSANPSNSLITNKS
;
A
#
# COMPACT_ATOMS: atom_id res chain seq x y z
N MET A 1 -31.50 -42.64 -2.16
CA MET A 1 -30.35 -42.25 -2.99
C MET A 1 -30.87 -41.31 -4.07
N GLU A 2 -30.45 -40.08 -4.30
CA GLU A 2 -29.48 -39.15 -3.69
C GLU A 2 -29.83 -37.75 -4.25
N ASN A 3 -29.34 -36.71 -3.58
CA ASN A 3 -29.74 -35.30 -3.61
C ASN A 3 -29.87 -34.61 -4.99
N LYS A 4 -30.93 -33.81 -5.09
CA LYS A 4 -31.11 -32.74 -6.09
C LYS A 4 -29.99 -31.71 -5.94
N SER A 5 -29.25 -31.49 -7.01
CA SER A 5 -28.24 -30.45 -7.17
C SER A 5 -28.91 -29.08 -7.16
N SER A 6 -28.81 -28.37 -6.03
CA SER A 6 -29.22 -26.97 -5.92
C SER A 6 -28.19 -26.07 -6.61
N THR A 7 -28.34 -25.86 -7.92
CA THR A 7 -27.63 -24.78 -8.62
C THR A 7 -28.30 -23.46 -8.24
N THR A 8 -27.79 -22.77 -7.23
CA THR A 8 -28.22 -21.40 -6.92
C THR A 8 -27.60 -20.46 -7.94
N ILE A 9 -28.42 -20.00 -8.88
CA ILE A 9 -28.13 -18.85 -9.74
C ILE A 9 -27.85 -17.66 -8.79
N PRO A 10 -26.69 -16.97 -8.89
CA PRO A 10 -26.38 -15.84 -8.01
C PRO A 10 -27.44 -14.77 -8.19
N LYS A 11 -28.00 -14.24 -7.09
CA LYS A 11 -29.01 -13.19 -7.16
C LYS A 11 -28.37 -11.91 -7.73
N PRO A 12 -29.09 -11.08 -8.51
CA PRO A 12 -28.55 -9.82 -9.05
C PRO A 12 -27.89 -8.90 -8.03
N ASN A 13 -28.30 -8.96 -6.76
CA ASN A 13 -27.72 -8.21 -5.65
C ASN A 13 -26.29 -8.66 -5.28
N GLU A 14 -26.00 -9.97 -5.36
CA GLU A 14 -24.69 -10.54 -4.99
C GLU A 14 -23.59 -10.13 -6.00
N LEU A 15 -23.95 -9.95 -7.28
CA LEU A 15 -23.02 -9.46 -8.29
C LEU A 15 -22.69 -7.96 -8.12
N ALA A 16 -23.67 -7.15 -7.71
CA ALA A 16 -23.47 -5.74 -7.42
C ALA A 16 -22.58 -5.54 -6.18
N GLU A 17 -22.85 -6.29 -5.11
CA GLU A 17 -22.04 -6.29 -3.88
C GLU A 17 -20.58 -6.73 -4.15
N SER A 18 -20.38 -7.72 -5.02
CA SER A 18 -19.04 -8.18 -5.45
C SER A 18 -18.26 -7.10 -6.22
N LYS A 19 -18.92 -6.37 -7.13
CA LYS A 19 -18.30 -5.25 -7.86
C LYS A 19 -17.87 -4.11 -6.94
N LEU A 20 -18.75 -3.71 -6.02
CA LEU A 20 -18.47 -2.66 -5.05
C LEU A 20 -17.30 -3.03 -4.13
N THR A 21 -17.23 -4.30 -3.72
CA THR A 21 -16.11 -4.81 -2.90
C THR A 21 -14.79 -4.73 -3.67
N TYR A 22 -14.77 -5.13 -4.95
CA TYR A 22 -13.60 -5.02 -5.80
C TYR A 22 -13.13 -3.58 -6.00
N GLU A 23 -14.06 -2.66 -6.27
CA GLU A 23 -13.75 -1.23 -6.42
C GLU A 23 -13.13 -0.64 -5.15
N GLN A 24 -13.61 -1.06 -3.97
CA GLN A 24 -13.02 -0.64 -2.71
C GLN A 24 -11.60 -1.20 -2.52
N ILE A 25 -11.36 -2.46 -2.85
CA ILE A 25 -10.03 -3.07 -2.76
C ILE A 25 -9.03 -2.36 -3.69
N GLU A 26 -9.43 -2.04 -4.92
CA GLU A 26 -8.59 -1.29 -5.86
C GLU A 26 -8.29 0.13 -5.36
N LYS A 27 -9.29 0.81 -4.79
CA LYS A 27 -9.09 2.12 -4.16
C LYS A 27 -8.06 2.05 -3.03
N ASP A 28 -8.18 1.06 -2.15
CA ASP A 28 -7.24 0.86 -1.04
C ASP A 28 -5.82 0.56 -1.56
N ARG A 29 -5.68 -0.23 -2.64
CA ARG A 29 -4.39 -0.52 -3.28
C ARG A 29 -3.71 0.75 -3.79
N VAL A 30 -4.44 1.57 -4.54
CA VAL A 30 -3.91 2.83 -5.09
C VAL A 30 -3.47 3.77 -3.96
N GLN A 31 -4.26 3.85 -2.88
CA GLN A 31 -3.90 4.63 -1.70
C GLN A 31 -2.63 4.11 -1.01
N LEU A 32 -2.48 2.79 -0.87
CA LEU A 32 -1.27 2.18 -0.30
C LEU A 32 -0.04 2.47 -1.15
N VAL A 33 -0.13 2.33 -2.48
CA VAL A 33 0.98 2.63 -3.40
C VAL A 33 1.41 4.09 -3.27
N SER A 34 0.45 5.02 -3.36
CA SER A 34 0.74 6.45 -3.22
C SER A 34 1.37 6.77 -1.87
N LYS A 35 0.90 6.13 -0.78
CA LYS A 35 1.48 6.35 0.55
C LYS A 35 2.90 5.79 0.67
N ILE A 36 3.17 4.65 0.07
CA ILE A 36 4.51 4.05 0.02
C ILE A 36 5.48 4.98 -0.69
N GLU A 37 5.09 5.53 -1.85
CA GLU A 37 5.92 6.46 -2.62
C GLU A 37 6.25 7.75 -1.84
N GLU A 38 5.26 8.34 -1.17
CA GLU A 38 5.45 9.50 -0.28
C GLU A 38 6.46 9.20 0.83
N LEU A 39 6.28 8.09 1.55
CA LEU A 39 7.18 7.72 2.65
C LEU A 39 8.59 7.37 2.15
N TYR A 40 8.73 6.81 0.95
CA TYR A 40 10.04 6.57 0.34
C TYR A 40 10.79 7.87 0.08
N GLN A 41 10.08 8.90 -0.40
CA GLN A 41 10.66 10.23 -0.59
C GLN A 41 11.16 10.81 0.74
N ASP A 42 10.36 10.71 1.81
CA ASP A 42 10.78 11.13 3.16
C ASP A 42 12.08 10.44 3.58
N VAL A 43 12.20 9.12 3.37
CA VAL A 43 13.41 8.36 3.72
C VAL A 43 14.63 8.84 2.93
N VAL A 44 14.47 9.13 1.64
CA VAL A 44 15.54 9.65 0.79
C VAL A 44 15.99 11.02 1.29
N GLU A 45 15.07 11.90 1.63
CA GLU A 45 15.38 13.23 2.16
C GLU A 45 16.12 13.15 3.50
N HIS A 46 15.69 12.25 4.40
CA HIS A 46 16.39 12.01 5.66
C HIS A 46 17.82 11.49 5.44
N LYS A 47 18.03 10.61 4.45
CA LYS A 47 19.37 10.12 4.09
C LYS A 47 20.26 11.26 3.60
N LEU A 48 19.76 12.11 2.72
CA LEU A 48 20.50 13.26 2.20
C LEU A 48 20.90 14.24 3.32
N VAL A 49 19.99 14.51 4.26
CA VAL A 49 20.30 15.37 5.43
C VAL A 49 21.36 14.73 6.33
N LEU A 50 21.28 13.42 6.57
CA LEU A 50 22.27 12.71 7.38
C LEU A 50 23.66 12.74 6.73
N GLU A 51 23.75 12.51 5.41
CA GLU A 51 24.99 12.63 4.64
C GLU A 51 25.58 14.05 4.71
N ALA A 52 24.74 15.08 4.57
CA ALA A 52 25.18 16.47 4.67
C ALA A 52 25.70 16.81 6.08
N LEU A 53 25.20 16.13 7.11
CA LEU A 53 25.62 16.32 8.50
C LEU A 53 26.83 15.47 8.90
N GLU A 54 27.24 14.47 8.11
CA GLU A 54 28.29 13.49 8.42
C GLU A 54 29.53 14.13 9.08
N ASN A 55 30.11 15.13 8.39
CA ASN A 55 31.34 15.82 8.79
C ASN A 55 31.09 17.09 9.62
N VAL A 56 29.85 17.36 10.03
CA VAL A 56 29.53 18.53 10.86
C VAL A 56 29.80 18.19 12.33
N PRO A 57 30.54 19.03 13.06
CA PRO A 57 30.82 18.81 14.49
C PRO A 57 29.54 18.69 15.31
N SER A 58 29.52 17.75 16.27
CA SER A 58 28.34 17.44 17.08
C SER A 58 27.87 18.60 17.97
N ASP A 59 28.78 19.46 18.39
CA ASP A 59 28.52 20.66 19.21
C ASP A 59 28.00 21.85 18.38
N ARG A 60 28.01 21.74 17.05
CA ARG A 60 27.49 22.77 16.17
C ARG A 60 26.00 22.98 16.44
N ARG A 61 25.62 24.24 16.67
CA ARG A 61 24.21 24.65 16.78
C ARG A 61 23.44 24.32 15.51
N CYS A 62 22.26 23.75 15.71
CA CYS A 62 21.29 23.35 14.71
C CYS A 62 19.92 23.93 15.12
N TYR A 63 19.06 24.23 14.14
CA TYR A 63 17.73 24.73 14.41
C TYR A 63 16.70 23.82 13.74
N ARG A 64 15.76 23.31 14.51
CA ARG A 64 14.64 22.51 14.02
C ARG A 64 13.38 23.36 14.03
N MET A 65 12.68 23.41 12.89
CA MET A 65 11.36 24.03 12.80
C MET A 65 10.28 23.11 13.37
N VAL A 66 9.43 23.66 14.24
CA VAL A 66 8.26 22.99 14.82
C VAL A 66 7.08 23.93 14.69
N GLY A 67 6.20 23.69 13.73
CA GLY A 67 5.22 24.68 13.30
C GLY A 67 5.95 25.94 12.79
N ASP A 68 5.65 27.09 13.40
CA ASP A 68 6.26 28.38 13.03
C ASP A 68 7.44 28.79 13.92
N ILE A 69 7.87 27.93 14.85
CA ILE A 69 8.93 28.24 15.83
C ILE A 69 10.20 27.46 15.49
N LEU A 70 11.35 28.14 15.55
CA LEU A 70 12.67 27.51 15.48
C LEU A 70 13.15 27.12 16.88
N VAL A 71 13.44 25.85 17.08
CA VAL A 71 13.98 25.29 18.32
C VAL A 71 15.48 25.07 18.14
N GLU A 72 16.28 25.70 19.01
CA GLU A 72 17.73 25.49 19.04
C GLU A 72 18.08 24.11 19.61
N ARG A 73 18.99 23.42 18.92
CA ARG A 73 19.52 22.09 19.22
C ARG A 73 20.98 22.01 18.81
N THR A 74 21.61 20.87 19.02
CA THR A 74 22.93 20.56 18.44
C THR A 74 22.84 19.46 17.38
N VAL A 75 23.86 19.36 16.53
CA VAL A 75 23.97 18.27 15.55
C VAL A 75 24.02 16.91 16.26
N GLY A 76 24.68 16.83 17.42
CA GLY A 76 24.74 15.62 18.24
C GLY A 76 23.38 15.16 18.77
N GLU A 77 22.45 16.09 19.02
CA GLU A 77 21.08 15.77 19.44
C GLU A 77 20.17 15.42 18.25
N ILE A 78 20.38 16.07 17.09
CA ILE A 78 19.52 15.93 15.92
C ILE A 78 19.83 14.67 15.11
N LYS A 79 21.11 14.30 14.95
CA LYS A 79 21.51 13.12 14.17
C LYS A 79 20.81 11.83 14.64
N PRO A 80 20.80 11.48 15.94
CA PRO A 80 20.10 10.29 16.41
C PRO A 80 18.59 10.35 16.15
N ALA A 81 17.96 11.51 16.37
CA ALA A 81 16.53 11.69 16.14
C ALA A 81 16.15 11.51 14.65
N LEU A 82 16.99 11.98 13.72
CA LEU A 82 16.80 11.77 12.28
C LEU A 82 16.94 10.29 11.89
N ILE A 83 17.93 9.58 12.45
CA ILE A 83 18.13 8.14 12.21
C ILE A 83 16.92 7.35 12.71
N ASP A 84 16.49 7.61 13.95
CA ASP A 84 15.34 6.93 14.56
C ASP A 84 14.07 7.17 13.76
N HIS A 85 13.84 8.41 13.30
CA HIS A 85 12.68 8.74 12.48
C HIS A 85 12.72 8.01 11.13
N LYS A 86 13.86 8.07 10.43
CA LYS A 86 14.07 7.36 9.16
C LYS A 86 13.79 5.86 9.30
N ASN A 87 14.32 5.22 10.35
CA ASN A 87 14.12 3.79 10.59
C ASN A 87 12.64 3.45 10.87
N LYS A 88 11.92 4.30 11.61
CA LYS A 88 10.47 4.14 11.83
C LYS A 88 9.68 4.27 10.54
N VAL A 89 10.04 5.23 9.68
CA VAL A 89 9.40 5.39 8.37
C VAL A 89 9.67 4.16 7.49
N GLU A 90 10.90 3.65 7.45
CA GLU A 90 11.23 2.40 6.73
C GLU A 90 10.42 1.20 7.24
N GLN A 91 10.16 1.11 8.55
CA GLN A 91 9.29 0.08 9.12
C GLN A 91 7.83 0.24 8.64
N ILE A 92 7.30 1.47 8.65
CA ILE A 92 5.93 1.74 8.17
C ILE A 92 5.79 1.39 6.69
N ILE A 93 6.81 1.71 5.86
CA ILE A 93 6.85 1.30 4.46
C ILE A 93 6.74 -0.22 4.32
N ALA A 94 7.51 -0.99 5.11
CA ALA A 94 7.45 -2.45 5.08
C ALA A 94 6.05 -2.99 5.46
N GLU A 95 5.40 -2.38 6.45
CA GLU A 95 4.03 -2.72 6.85
C GLU A 95 3.00 -2.38 5.75
N CYS A 96 3.14 -1.23 5.10
CA CYS A 96 2.32 -0.84 3.95
C CYS A 96 2.50 -1.79 2.77
N GLN A 97 3.74 -2.20 2.48
CA GLN A 97 4.04 -3.16 1.42
C GLN A 97 3.38 -4.52 1.69
N LYS A 98 3.46 -5.00 2.93
CA LYS A 98 2.77 -6.24 3.33
C LYS A 98 1.26 -6.14 3.11
N LYS A 99 0.63 -5.03 3.53
CA LYS A 99 -0.81 -4.80 3.30
C LYS A 99 -1.15 -4.74 1.81
N LEU A 100 -0.29 -4.13 1.00
CA LEU A 100 -0.46 -4.06 -0.45
C LEU A 100 -0.40 -5.47 -1.07
N ASP A 101 0.53 -6.30 -0.63
CA ASP A 101 0.66 -7.69 -1.09
C ASP A 101 -0.57 -8.54 -0.71
N GLU A 102 -1.09 -8.39 0.51
CA GLU A 102 -2.34 -9.02 0.95
C GLU A 102 -3.52 -8.60 0.03
N LYS A 103 -3.62 -7.31 -0.29
CA LYS A 103 -4.64 -6.79 -1.21
C LYS A 103 -4.46 -7.30 -2.65
N ASN A 104 -3.22 -7.43 -3.13
CA ASN A 104 -2.92 -8.01 -4.45
C ASN A 104 -3.39 -9.48 -4.55
N ILE A 105 -3.24 -10.24 -3.46
CA ILE A 105 -3.71 -11.63 -3.36
C ILE A 105 -5.25 -11.67 -3.38
N GLU A 106 -5.91 -10.80 -2.63
CA GLU A 106 -7.38 -10.68 -2.58
C GLU A 106 -7.96 -10.40 -3.98
N VAL A 107 -7.40 -9.43 -4.70
CA VAL A 107 -7.74 -9.13 -6.10
C VAL A 107 -7.57 -10.35 -7.00
N SER A 108 -6.44 -11.04 -6.88
CA SER A 108 -6.15 -12.23 -7.68
C SER A 108 -7.14 -13.37 -7.43
N GLN A 109 -7.63 -13.51 -6.20
CA GLN A 109 -8.66 -14.48 -5.83
C GLN A 109 -10.02 -14.09 -6.42
N PHE A 110 -10.42 -12.82 -6.32
CA PHE A 110 -11.64 -12.29 -6.94
C PHE A 110 -11.65 -12.50 -8.47
N LEU A 111 -10.53 -12.28 -9.15
CA LEU A 111 -10.42 -12.48 -10.59
C LEU A 111 -10.53 -13.96 -10.99
N LYS A 112 -10.00 -14.88 -10.16
CA LYS A 112 -10.09 -16.33 -10.40
C LYS A 112 -11.53 -16.83 -10.22
N SER A 113 -12.22 -16.43 -9.17
CA SER A 113 -13.61 -16.82 -8.90
C SER A 113 -14.56 -16.31 -9.99
N ALA A 114 -14.37 -15.07 -10.46
CA ALA A 114 -15.13 -14.51 -11.57
C ALA A 114 -14.92 -15.27 -12.90
N LYS A 115 -13.69 -15.74 -13.18
CA LYS A 115 -13.38 -16.54 -14.37
C LYS A 115 -13.97 -17.95 -14.32
N SER A 116 -13.96 -18.60 -13.16
CA SER A 116 -14.58 -19.94 -13.00
C SER A 116 -16.11 -19.91 -13.07
N ALA A 117 -16.75 -18.76 -12.83
CA ALA A 117 -18.20 -18.60 -12.86
C ALA A 117 -18.79 -18.40 -14.28
N ASN A 118 -17.96 -18.35 -15.34
CA ASN A 118 -18.44 -18.12 -16.71
C ASN A 118 -17.81 -19.08 -17.74
N PRO A 119 -18.30 -20.34 -17.87
CA PRO A 119 -17.77 -21.30 -18.83
C PRO A 119 -18.45 -21.29 -20.21
N SER A 120 -19.38 -20.38 -20.52
CA SER A 120 -20.15 -20.45 -21.78
C SER A 120 -20.18 -19.13 -22.57
N ASN A 121 -19.20 -18.96 -23.46
CA ASN A 121 -19.48 -18.48 -24.82
C ASN A 121 -18.34 -18.85 -25.80
N SER A 122 -18.23 -20.14 -26.15
CA SER A 122 -17.45 -20.56 -27.32
C SER A 122 -18.05 -21.81 -27.96
N LEU A 123 -19.33 -21.73 -28.35
CA LEU A 123 -19.87 -22.58 -29.40
C LEU A 123 -20.91 -21.78 -30.18
N ILE A 124 -20.90 -21.98 -31.51
CA ILE A 124 -21.79 -21.43 -32.54
C ILE A 124 -21.23 -20.16 -33.23
N THR A 125 -20.43 -20.35 -34.27
CA THR A 125 -20.86 -19.92 -35.62
C THR A 125 -20.54 -21.02 -36.62
N ASN A 126 -21.52 -21.27 -37.48
CA ASN A 126 -21.70 -22.51 -38.22
C ASN A 126 -20.86 -22.56 -39.49
N LYS A 127 -20.43 -23.78 -39.78
CA LYS A 127 -20.01 -24.28 -41.07
C LYS A 127 -21.17 -24.14 -42.07
N SER A 128 -20.97 -23.48 -43.20
CA SER A 128 -21.73 -23.61 -44.45
C SER A 128 -20.83 -23.22 -45.60
#